data_AF-A0A2S4WC51-F1
#
_entry.id   AF-A0A2S4WC51-F1
#
_cell.length_a   1.000
_cell.length_b   1.000
_cell.length_c   1.000
_cell.angle_alpha   90.00
_cell.angle_beta   90.00
_cell.angle_gamma   90.00
#
_symmetry.space_group_name_H-M   'P 1'
#
loop_
_entity.id
_entity.type
_entity.pdbx_description
1 polymer ?
#
loop_
_entity_poly.entity_id
_entity_poly.type
_entity_poly.pdbx_seq_one_letter_code
_entity_poly.pdbx_strand_id
1 'polypeptide(L)' 'MSASSTPSIKRQPESVWDYPRPPTLVPTTAHLRVVHVSPDQNGQQLVIADTHNGLRVLETSHPPT' A
#
# COMPACT_ATOMS: atom_id res chain seq x y z
N MET A 1 -26.58 10.86 1.62
CA MET A 1 -25.39 10.20 2.20
C MET A 1 -24.26 10.35 1.20
N SER A 2 -23.45 11.40 1.34
CA SER A 2 -22.40 11.73 0.36
C SER A 2 -21.17 10.86 0.63
N ALA A 3 -20.81 10.02 -0.33
CA ALA A 3 -19.52 9.35 -0.33
C ALA A 3 -18.42 10.41 -0.51
N SER A 4 -17.68 10.70 0.56
CA SER A 4 -16.51 11.57 0.51
C SER A 4 -15.43 10.88 -0.33
N SER A 5 -15.22 11.36 -1.56
CA SER A 5 -14.10 10.94 -2.39
C SER A 5 -12.80 11.38 -1.72
N THR A 6 -12.04 10.43 -1.17
CA THR A 6 -10.70 10.71 -0.67
C THR A 6 -9.84 11.21 -1.84
N PRO A 7 -9.22 12.39 -1.76
CA PRO A 7 -8.33 12.86 -2.82
C PRO A 7 -7.17 11.87 -2.94
N SER A 8 -6.96 11.32 -4.14
CA SER A 8 -5.83 10.46 -4.44
C SER A 8 -4.57 11.33 -4.47
N ILE A 9 -3.79 11.31 -3.38
CA ILE A 9 -2.47 11.94 -3.38
C ILE A 9 -1.58 11.14 -4.32
N LYS A 10 -1.20 11.76 -5.43
CA LYS A 10 -0.22 11.21 -6.37
C LYS A 10 1.13 11.16 -5.66
N ARG A 11 1.63 9.94 -5.38
CA ARG A 11 2.97 9.74 -4.84
C ARG A 11 4.01 10.26 -5.84
N GLN A 12 5.08 10.84 -5.32
CA GLN A 12 6.23 11.21 -6.15
C GLN A 12 6.81 9.94 -6.79
N PRO A 13 7.25 9.97 -8.06
CA PRO A 13 7.96 8.86 -8.66
C PRO A 13 9.21 8.51 -7.85
N GLU A 14 9.50 7.21 -7.74
CA GLU A 14 10.70 6.67 -7.10
C GLU A 14 11.42 5.73 -8.07
N SER A 15 12.75 5.68 -8.00
CA SER A 15 13.57 4.77 -8.80
C SER A 15 14.05 3.60 -7.94
N VAL A 16 13.74 2.37 -8.36
CA VAL A 16 14.20 1.14 -7.68
C VAL A 16 15.73 0.98 -7.68
N TRP A 17 16.43 1.73 -8.52
CA TRP A 17 17.90 1.75 -8.58
C TRP A 17 18.52 2.48 -7.39
N ASP A 18 17.75 3.36 -6.74
CA ASP A 18 18.20 4.14 -5.59
C ASP A 18 17.93 3.42 -4.25
N TYR A 19 17.33 2.22 -4.28
CA TYR A 19 17.00 1.48 -3.06
C TYR A 19 18.26 0.87 -2.42
N PRO A 20 18.35 0.86 -1.07
CA PRO A 20 19.50 0.34 -0.36
C PRO A 20 19.70 -1.16 -0.59
N ARG A 21 20.96 -1.61 -0.47
CA ARG A 21 21.34 -3.02 -0.48
C ARG A 21 21.98 -3.36 0.86
N PRO A 22 21.50 -4.38 1.60
CA PRO A 22 20.38 -5.29 1.31
C PRO A 22 18.98 -4.61 1.33
N PRO A 23 17.91 -5.28 0.86
CA PRO A 23 16.54 -4.76 0.93
C PRO A 23 16.19 -4.28 2.34
N THR A 24 15.47 -3.16 2.43
CA THR A 24 15.19 -2.49 3.72
C THR A 24 13.70 -2.31 3.95
N LEU A 25 13.26 -2.53 5.18
CA LEU A 25 11.90 -2.25 5.64
C LEU A 25 11.82 -0.81 6.16
N VAL A 26 10.94 0.01 5.58
CA VAL A 26 10.79 1.43 5.95
C VAL A 26 9.33 1.79 6.23
N PRO A 27 9.04 2.79 7.09
CA PRO A 27 7.68 3.30 7.26
C PRO A 27 7.07 3.85 5.98
N THR A 28 5.75 3.76 5.86
CA THR A 28 4.98 4.43 4.79
C THR A 28 3.95 5.38 5.40
N THR A 29 3.72 6.52 4.73
CA THR A 29 2.67 7.48 5.09
C THR A 29 1.31 7.13 4.48
N ALA A 30 1.24 6.04 3.71
CA ALA A 30 -0.02 5.58 3.12
C ALA A 30 -0.98 5.07 4.19
N HIS A 31 -2.26 5.43 4.09
CA HIS A 31 -3.34 4.77 4.82
C HIS A 31 -3.60 3.40 4.19
N LEU A 32 -3.29 2.33 4.92
CA LEU A 32 -3.41 0.96 4.44
C LEU A 32 -4.72 0.36 4.93
N ARG A 33 -5.53 -0.15 4.00
CA ARG A 33 -6.74 -0.90 4.30
C ARG A 33 -6.73 -2.24 3.59
N VAL A 34 -7.00 -3.31 4.34
CA VAL A 34 -7.27 -4.63 3.78
C VAL A 34 -8.78 -4.78 3.72
N VAL A 35 -9.33 -4.79 2.51
CA VAL A 35 -10.76 -4.85 2.26
C VAL A 35 -11.10 -6.18 1.60
N HIS A 36 -11.98 -6.95 2.21
CA HIS A 36 -12.59 -8.12 1.60
C HIS A 36 -13.91 -7.72 0.96
N VAL A 37 -14.14 -8.17 -0.28
CA VAL A 37 -15.38 -7.92 -1.02
C VAL A 37 -16.10 -9.25 -1.21
N SER A 38 -17.27 -9.40 -0.59
CA SER A 38 -18.04 -10.64 -0.64
C SER A 38 -18.73 -10.78 -2.00
N PRO A 39 -18.43 -11.82 -2.80
CA PRO A 39 -19.04 -12.00 -4.11
C PRO A 39 -20.52 -12.42 -4.05
N ASP A 40 -20.96 -13.01 -2.94
CA ASP A 40 -22.31 -13.54 -2.69
C ASP A 40 -23.27 -12.52 -2.03
N GLN A 41 -22.75 -11.55 -1.27
CA GLN A 41 -23.54 -10.54 -0.57
C GLN A 41 -23.61 -9.22 -1.36
N ASN A 42 -23.98 -9.28 -2.64
CA ASN A 42 -24.11 -8.10 -3.52
C ASN A 42 -22.86 -7.19 -3.56
N GLY A 43 -21.65 -7.76 -3.38
CA GLY A 43 -20.42 -6.97 -3.37
C GLY A 43 -20.20 -6.16 -2.08
N GLN A 44 -20.81 -6.55 -0.96
CA GLN A 44 -20.57 -5.91 0.33
C GLN A 44 -19.08 -5.95 0.69
N GLN A 45 -18.57 -4.81 1.18
CA GLN A 45 -17.18 -4.67 1.59
C GLN A 45 -17.06 -4.79 3.11
N LEU A 46 -16.07 -5.53 3.56
CA LEU A 46 -15.65 -5.64 4.95
C LEU A 46 -14.19 -5.20 5.08
N VAL A 47 -13.93 -4.18 5.91
CA VAL A 47 -12.56 -3.78 6.25
C VAL A 47 -12.04 -4.74 7.33
N ILE A 48 -11.03 -5.53 6.99
CA ILE A 48 -10.40 -6.50 7.89
C ILE A 48 -9.31 -5.83 8.74
N ALA A 49 -8.57 -4.90 8.14
CA ALA A 49 -7.53 -4.14 8.81
C ALA A 49 -7.46 -2.72 8.26
N ASP A 50 -7.14 -1.78 9.14
CA ASP A 50 -7.00 -0.37 8.86
C ASP A 50 -5.83 0.18 9.70
N THR A 51 -4.82 0.79 9.05
CA THR A 51 -3.67 1.36 9.76
C THR A 51 -3.06 2.55 9.03
N HIS A 52 -2.58 3.51 9.82
CA HIS A 52 -1.68 4.58 9.38
C HIS A 52 -0.21 4.30 9.72
N ASN A 53 0.07 3.22 10.46
CA ASN A 53 1.42 2.82 10.89
C ASN A 53 1.94 1.67 10.02
N GLY A 54 1.88 1.86 8.70
CA GLY A 54 2.30 0.86 7.72
C GLY A 54 3.82 0.81 7.52
N LEU A 55 4.31 -0.33 7.04
CA LEU A 55 5.68 -0.51 6.55
C LEU A 55 5.64 -0.92 5.07
N ARG A 56 6.69 -0.57 4.31
CA ARG A 56 6.93 -1.04 2.95
C ARG A 56 8.34 -1.60 2.82
N VAL A 57 8.53 -2.59 1.95
CA VAL A 57 9.84 -3.14 1.62
C VAL A 57 10.36 -2.44 0.38
N LEU A 58 11.62 -2.00 0.43
CA LEU A 58 12.36 -1.50 -0.72
C LEU A 58 13.14 -2.66 -1.35
N GLU A 59 12.52 -3.35 -2.31
CA GLU A 59 13.12 -4.51 -2.98
C GLU A 59 14.12 -4.10 -4.07
N THR A 60 15.25 -4.78 -4.13
CA THR A 60 16.30 -4.51 -5.12
C THR A 60 15.92 -5.08 -6.49
N SER A 61 16.08 -4.31 -7.55
CA SER A 61 15.71 -4.71 -8.92
C SER A 61 16.63 -5.74 -9.60
N HIS A 62 17.67 -6.25 -8.92
CA HIS A 62 18.67 -7.15 -9.52
C HIS A 62 18.63 -8.54 -8.87
N PRO A 63 18.73 -9.61 -9.67
CA PRO A 63 19.07 -10.92 -9.14
C PRO A 63 20.47 -10.88 -8.46
N PRO A 64 20.75 -11.80 -7.53
CA PRO A 64 22.08 -11.91 -6.93
C PRO A 64 23.14 -12.08 -8.02
N THR A 65 24.30 -11.44 -7.84
CA THR A 65 25.48 -11.67 -8.69
C THR A 65 26.19 -12.95 -8.24
#